data_AF-V5HM04-F1
#
_entry.id   AF-V5HM04-F1
#
_cell.length_a   1.000
_cell.length_b   1.000
_cell.length_c   1.000
_cell.angle_alpha   90.00
_cell.angle_beta   90.00
_cell.angle_gamma   90.00
#
_symmetry.space_group_name_H-M   'P 1'
#
loop_
_entity.id
_entity.type
_entity.pdbx_description
1 polymer ?
#
loop_
_entity_poly.entity_id
_entity_poly.type
_entity_poly.pdbx_seq_one_letter_code
_entity_poly.pdbx_strand_id
1 'polypeptide(L)'
;EGLPDYLEYRNAKDFLTSNETLYLKYISMTTPVLGKQCITSTLRESTSTFPDIPRWIWYTDATGSQERKGIRITVRMTNETCFTTQDLLKFGTRFPIVYCDSKCMIHYILKE
;
A
#
# COMPACT_ATOMS: atom_id res chain seq x y z
N GLU A 1 -2.50 33.84 4.22
CA GLU A 1 -2.32 32.45 3.73
C GLU A 1 -1.93 31.60 4.93
N GLY A 2 -2.79 30.65 5.31
CA GLY A 2 -2.52 29.75 6.44
C GLY A 2 -1.67 28.58 5.98
N LEU A 3 -0.81 28.07 6.85
CA LEU A 3 -0.08 26.82 6.61
C LEU A 3 -1.11 25.72 6.25
N PRO A 4 -0.88 24.91 5.20
CA PRO A 4 -1.79 23.83 4.85
C PRO A 4 -1.99 22.91 6.05
N ASP A 5 -3.23 22.48 6.26
CA ASP A 5 -3.54 21.53 7.32
C ASP A 5 -2.74 20.26 7.05
N TYR A 6 -1.88 19.86 7.98
CA TYR A 6 -1.04 18.67 7.83
C TYR A 6 -1.85 17.39 7.60
N LEU A 7 -3.16 17.42 7.92
CA LEU A 7 -4.11 16.34 7.62
C LEU A 7 -4.36 16.17 6.11
N GLU A 8 -4.23 17.23 5.32
CA GLU A 8 -4.38 17.18 3.85
C GLU A 8 -3.36 16.21 3.24
N TYR A 9 -2.11 16.28 3.70
CA TYR A 9 -1.04 15.37 3.27
C TYR A 9 -1.12 13.98 3.89
N ARG A 10 -2.19 13.63 4.59
CA ARG A 10 -2.39 12.26 5.11
C ARG A 10 -3.56 11.56 4.43
N ASN A 11 -4.31 12.24 3.58
CA ASN A 11 -5.41 11.63 2.84
C ASN A 11 -4.87 10.75 1.71
N ALA A 12 -5.02 9.43 1.84
CA ALA A 12 -4.55 8.46 0.85
C ALA A 12 -5.64 7.92 -0.08
N LYS A 13 -6.86 8.49 -0.02
CA LYS A 13 -8.01 7.98 -0.77
C LYS A 13 -7.76 7.91 -2.26
N ASP A 14 -7.42 9.05 -2.85
CA ASP A 14 -7.27 9.16 -4.30
C ASP A 14 -6.04 8.36 -4.76
N PHE A 15 -4.98 8.33 -3.93
CA PHE A 15 -3.78 7.55 -4.22
C PHE A 15 -4.05 6.04 -4.27
N LEU A 16 -4.76 5.49 -3.28
CA LEU A 16 -5.06 4.06 -3.20
C LEU A 16 -6.14 3.60 -4.20
N THR A 17 -7.05 4.49 -4.57
CA THR A 17 -8.10 4.22 -5.57
C THR A 17 -7.67 4.53 -7.00
N SER A 18 -6.50 5.15 -7.21
CA SER A 18 -5.96 5.46 -8.55
C SER A 18 -5.79 4.21 -9.41
N ASN A 19 -6.03 4.32 -10.72
CA ASN A 19 -5.77 3.22 -11.66
C ASN A 19 -4.28 3.06 -12.01
N GLU A 20 -3.41 3.85 -11.40
CA GLU A 20 -1.97 3.81 -11.65
C GLU A 20 -1.31 2.59 -11.00
N THR A 21 -0.19 2.16 -11.59
CA THR A 21 0.67 1.16 -10.97
C THR A 21 1.51 1.82 -9.89
N LEU A 22 1.32 1.41 -8.64
CA LEU A 22 2.10 1.89 -7.51
C LEU A 22 3.37 1.04 -7.36
N TYR A 23 4.50 1.68 -7.13
CA TYR A 23 5.79 1.00 -6.99
C TYR A 23 6.29 1.10 -5.56
N LEU A 24 6.68 -0.03 -4.97
CA LEU A 24 7.40 0.01 -3.71
C LEU A 24 8.82 0.51 -3.96
N LYS A 25 9.09 1.77 -3.59
CA LYS A 25 10.41 2.40 -3.75
C LYS A 25 11.34 2.15 -2.58
N TYR A 26 10.80 2.12 -1.37
CA TYR A 26 11.57 1.94 -0.15
C TYR A 26 10.78 1.11 0.86
N ILE A 27 11.49 0.26 1.58
CA ILE A 27 10.97 -0.48 2.73
C ILE A 27 12.11 -0.59 3.75
N SER A 28 11.78 -0.48 5.04
CA SER A 28 12.78 -0.60 6.09
C SER A 28 13.48 -1.95 6.05
N MET A 29 14.79 -1.96 6.29
CA MET A 29 15.61 -3.16 6.39
C MET A 29 15.09 -4.17 7.44
N THR A 30 14.35 -3.70 8.43
CA THR A 30 13.77 -4.54 9.50
C THR A 30 12.49 -5.28 9.09
N THR A 31 11.96 -5.01 7.89
CA THR A 31 10.75 -5.65 7.38
C THR A 31 11.11 -6.87 6.51
N PRO A 32 10.70 -8.09 6.91
CA PRO A 32 11.15 -9.31 6.25
C PRO A 32 10.40 -9.56 4.92
N VAL A 33 10.95 -9.04 3.83
CA VAL A 33 10.39 -9.21 2.47
C VAL A 33 10.83 -10.54 1.83
N LEU A 34 11.93 -11.15 2.33
CA LEU A 34 12.45 -12.48 1.98
C LEU A 34 12.58 -12.70 0.46
N GLY A 35 13.56 -12.04 -0.16
CA GLY A 35 13.90 -12.22 -1.57
C GLY A 35 12.86 -11.71 -2.59
N LYS A 36 11.74 -11.13 -2.14
CA LYS A 36 10.74 -10.53 -3.04
C LYS A 36 11.24 -9.19 -3.54
N GLN A 37 11.25 -9.04 -4.86
CA GLN A 37 11.76 -7.87 -5.55
C GLN A 37 10.71 -7.32 -6.53
N CYS A 38 10.99 -6.13 -7.08
CA CYS A 38 10.15 -5.50 -8.11
C CYS A 38 8.67 -5.39 -7.72
N ILE A 39 8.43 -5.08 -6.44
CA ILE A 39 7.09 -5.08 -5.84
C ILE A 39 6.27 -3.91 -6.42
N THR A 40 5.12 -4.24 -6.99
CA THR A 40 4.15 -3.24 -7.48
C THR A 40 2.74 -3.56 -7.00
N SER A 41 1.87 -2.54 -7.02
CA SER A 41 0.44 -2.70 -6.75
C SER A 41 -0.40 -2.10 -7.85
N THR A 42 -1.48 -2.78 -8.23
CA THR A 42 -2.44 -2.31 -9.23
C THR A 42 -3.85 -2.49 -8.69
N LEU A 43 -4.77 -1.63 -9.10
CA LEU A 43 -6.19 -1.83 -8.79
C LEU A 43 -6.67 -3.14 -9.45
N ARG A 44 -7.51 -3.88 -8.75
CA ARG A 44 -8.15 -5.08 -9.33
C ARG A 44 -9.36 -4.73 -10.18
N GLU A 45 -10.15 -3.78 -9.72
CA GLU A 45 -11.47 -3.45 -10.23
C GLU A 45 -11.59 -1.93 -10.30
N SER A 46 -11.95 -1.39 -11.48
CA SER A 46 -12.02 0.06 -11.72
C SER A 46 -13.08 0.77 -10.86
N THR A 47 -14.12 0.03 -10.45
CA THR A 47 -15.16 0.49 -9.50
C THR A 47 -14.90 -0.13 -8.14
N SER A 48 -13.97 0.45 -7.38
CA SER A 48 -13.74 0.08 -5.99
C SER A 48 -14.86 0.62 -5.09
N THR A 49 -15.51 -0.23 -4.31
CA THR A 49 -16.49 0.20 -3.30
C THR A 49 -15.78 0.62 -2.02
N PHE A 50 -15.67 1.92 -1.78
CA PHE A 50 -15.18 2.45 -0.50
C PHE A 50 -16.01 1.88 0.68
N PRO A 51 -15.40 1.43 1.78
CA PRO A 51 -13.99 1.58 2.18
C PRO A 51 -13.03 0.47 1.72
N ASP A 52 -13.51 -0.54 1.00
CA ASP A 52 -12.72 -1.72 0.64
C ASP A 52 -12.12 -1.57 -0.77
N ILE A 53 -10.79 -1.58 -0.83
CA ILE A 53 -10.01 -1.29 -2.03
C ILE A 53 -9.28 -2.58 -2.47
N PRO A 54 -9.82 -3.34 -3.44
CA PRO A 54 -9.21 -4.57 -3.90
C PRO A 54 -8.00 -4.26 -4.79
N ARG A 55 -6.84 -4.78 -4.41
CA ARG A 55 -5.58 -4.57 -5.14
C ARG A 55 -4.86 -5.88 -5.42
N TRP A 56 -4.04 -5.88 -6.45
CA TRP A 56 -3.00 -6.87 -6.66
C TRP A 56 -1.71 -6.37 -6.01
N ILE A 57 -0.94 -7.28 -5.42
CA ILE A 57 0.49 -7.09 -5.17
C ILE A 57 1.25 -8.04 -6.06
N TRP A 58 2.10 -7.49 -6.92
CA TRP A 58 2.96 -8.23 -7.81
C TRP A 58 4.39 -8.20 -7.31
N TYR A 59 5.12 -9.30 -7.46
CA TYR A 59 6.53 -9.36 -7.12
C TYR A 59 7.24 -10.46 -7.92
N THR A 60 8.57 -10.38 -8.00
CA THR A 60 9.42 -11.48 -8.43
C THR A 60 10.10 -12.11 -7.23
N ASP A 61 10.25 -13.43 -7.23
CA ASP A 61 10.86 -14.18 -6.13
C ASP A 61 12.29 -14.55 -6.50
N ALA A 62 13.26 -13.80 -5.99
CA ALA A 62 14.67 -14.03 -6.31
C ALA A 62 15.22 -15.34 -5.75
N THR A 63 14.47 -16.02 -4.86
CA THR A 63 14.86 -17.32 -4.30
C THR A 63 14.35 -18.52 -5.11
N GLY A 64 13.49 -18.28 -6.11
CA GLY A 64 12.86 -19.31 -6.91
C GLY A 64 12.89 -18.98 -8.41
N SER A 65 11.77 -19.24 -9.11
CA SER A 65 11.62 -18.89 -10.52
C SER A 65 11.59 -17.38 -10.71
N GLN A 66 12.14 -16.91 -11.84
CA GLN A 66 12.09 -15.48 -12.24
C GLN A 66 10.69 -15.01 -12.68
N GLU A 67 9.66 -15.83 -12.47
CA GLU A 67 8.28 -15.50 -12.84
C GLU A 67 7.68 -14.47 -11.88
N ARG A 68 6.85 -13.59 -12.44
CA ARG A 68 6.12 -12.59 -11.67
C ARG A 68 4.91 -13.23 -11.00
N LYS A 69 4.87 -13.20 -9.67
CA LYS A 69 3.77 -13.72 -8.84
C LYS A 69 2.82 -12.59 -8.45
N GLY A 70 1.53 -12.85 -8.48
CA GLY A 70 0.48 -11.92 -8.07
C GLY A 70 -0.34 -12.47 -6.91
N ILE A 71 -0.53 -11.66 -5.86
CA ILE A 71 -1.44 -11.99 -4.75
C ILE A 71 -2.56 -10.96 -4.66
N ARG A 72 -3.76 -11.45 -4.37
CA ARG A 72 -4.93 -10.60 -4.14
C ARG A 72 -4.89 -10.10 -2.70
N ILE A 73 -5.07 -8.79 -2.52
CA ILE A 73 -5.29 -8.20 -1.21
C ILE A 73 -6.51 -7.27 -1.26
N THR A 74 -7.07 -7.01 -0.09
CA THR A 74 -8.06 -5.96 0.14
C THR A 74 -7.49 -5.01 1.18
N VAL A 75 -7.43 -3.74 0.80
CA VAL A 75 -7.05 -2.64 1.68
C VAL A 75 -8.32 -1.95 2.15
N ARG A 76 -8.58 -1.95 3.45
CA ARG A 76 -9.74 -1.28 4.03
C ARG A 76 -9.35 0.06 4.62
N MET A 77 -9.92 1.13 4.11
CA MET A 77 -9.62 2.48 4.59
C MET A 77 -10.53 2.85 5.75
N THR A 78 -9.96 3.21 6.90
CA THR A 78 -10.73 3.43 8.14
C THR A 78 -11.15 4.88 8.33
N ASN A 79 -10.29 5.83 7.99
CA ASN A 79 -10.49 7.26 8.22
C ASN A 79 -9.65 8.13 7.26
N GLU A 80 -9.41 7.64 6.05
CA GLU A 80 -8.58 8.24 4.98
C GLU A 80 -7.09 8.45 5.30
N THR A 81 -6.72 8.48 6.59
CA THR A 81 -5.37 8.65 7.12
C THR A 81 -4.77 7.35 7.66
N CYS A 82 -5.50 6.24 7.54
CA CYS A 82 -5.08 4.92 7.96
C CYS A 82 -5.83 3.85 7.16
N PHE A 83 -5.12 2.81 6.76
CA PHE A 83 -5.71 1.61 6.18
C PHE A 83 -5.34 0.35 6.96
N THR A 84 -6.11 -0.71 6.74
CA THR A 84 -5.90 -2.03 7.31
C THR A 84 -5.94 -3.09 6.23
N THR A 85 -5.31 -4.24 6.48
CA THR A 85 -5.47 -5.44 5.64
C THR A 85 -5.27 -6.68 6.49
N GLN A 86 -6.03 -7.73 6.18
CA GLN A 86 -5.93 -9.04 6.83
C GLN A 86 -5.15 -10.05 5.97
N ASP A 87 -4.80 -9.69 4.73
CA ASP A 87 -4.19 -10.61 3.77
C ASP A 87 -2.67 -10.74 3.95
N LEU A 88 -2.06 -9.82 4.72
CA LEU A 88 -0.61 -9.70 4.88
C LEU A 88 -0.19 -9.53 6.35
N LEU A 89 -0.79 -10.31 7.26
CA LEU A 89 -0.62 -10.21 8.71
C LEU A 89 0.85 -10.20 9.19
N LYS A 90 1.75 -10.85 8.46
CA LYS A 90 3.19 -10.84 8.77
C LYS A 90 3.83 -9.44 8.76
N PHE A 91 3.18 -8.46 8.14
CA PHE A 91 3.59 -7.06 8.12
C PHE A 91 2.74 -6.18 9.05
N GLY A 92 1.87 -6.76 9.86
CA GLY A 92 0.90 -6.03 10.68
C GLY A 92 -0.46 -5.91 10.01
N THR A 93 -1.42 -5.40 10.78
CA THR A 93 -2.83 -5.29 10.39
C THR A 93 -3.24 -3.85 10.05
N ARG A 94 -2.48 -2.87 10.55
CA ARG A 94 -2.81 -1.44 10.52
C ARG A 94 -1.63 -0.60 10.06
N PHE A 95 -1.91 0.31 9.13
CA PHE A 95 -0.91 1.11 8.42
C PHE A 95 -1.33 2.59 8.41
N PRO A 96 -0.88 3.37 9.40
CA PRO A 96 -1.10 4.82 9.44
C PRO A 96 -0.35 5.52 8.30
N ILE A 97 -1.01 6.48 7.64
CA ILE A 97 -0.41 7.32 6.61
C ILE A 97 0.34 8.47 7.28
N VAL A 98 1.61 8.61 6.91
CA VAL A 98 2.50 9.68 7.37
C VAL A 98 2.48 10.86 6.39
N TYR A 99 2.48 10.53 5.10
CA TYR A 99 2.47 11.48 4.00
C TYR A 99 1.83 10.84 2.77
N CYS A 100 1.07 11.62 2.01
CA CYS A 100 0.50 11.24 0.73
C CYS A 100 0.32 12.49 -0.14
N ASP A 101 0.71 12.38 -1.40
CA ASP A 101 0.37 13.32 -2.46
C ASP A 101 0.04 12.56 -3.75
N SER A 102 -0.02 13.25 -4.88
CA SER A 102 -0.31 12.63 -6.19
C SER A 102 0.80 11.73 -6.73
N LYS A 103 1.99 11.73 -6.13
CA LYS A 103 3.19 11.03 -6.62
C LYS A 103 3.67 9.93 -5.69
N CYS A 104 3.51 10.08 -4.38
CA CYS A 104 3.93 9.06 -3.43
C CYS A 104 3.08 9.02 -2.16
N MET A 105 3.16 7.87 -1.50
CA MET A 105 2.55 7.64 -0.19
C MET A 105 3.58 6.96 0.71
N ILE A 106 3.68 7.46 1.94
CA ILE A 106 4.51 6.93 3.00
C ILE A 106 3.60 6.54 4.16
N HIS A 107 3.71 5.29 4.60
CA HIS A 107 2.94 4.77 5.72
C HIS A 107 3.83 4.01 6.68
N TYR A 108 3.42 3.92 7.93
CA TYR A 108 4.09 3.07 8.91
C TYR A 108 3.67 1.62 8.76
N ILE A 109 4.57 0.74 9.21
CA ILE A 109 4.33 -0.69 9.40
C ILE A 109 4.43 -0.91 10.92
N LEU A 110 3.29 -1.00 11.59
CA LEU A 110 3.25 -1.21 13.03
C LEU A 110 3.34 -2.71 13.32
N LYS A 111 4.38 -3.14 14.05
CA LYS A 111 4.41 -4.48 14.64
C LYS A 111 3.52 -4.43 15.88
N GLU A 112 2.49 -5.27 15.90
CA GLU A 112 1.79 -5.61 17.14
C GLU A 112 2.70 -6.46 18.03
#